data_AF-A0A9P9RKA7-F1
#
_entry.id   AF-A0A9P9RKA7-F1
#
_cell.length_a   1.000
_cell.length_b   1.000
_cell.length_c   1.000
_cell.angle_alpha   90.00
_cell.angle_beta   90.00
_cell.angle_gamma   90.00
#
_symmetry.space_group_name_H-M   'P 1'
#
loop_
_entity.id
_entity.type
_entity.pdbx_description
1 polymer ?
#
loop_
_entity_poly.entity_id
_entity_poly.type
_entity_poly.pdbx_seq_one_letter_code
_entity_poly.pdbx_strand_id
1 'polypeptide(L)'
;MVHDNDTLHDLERWAERQVLRVENLSKQQVLLELHGIMEGHSYSWHCINEFLQARFDEGSLECSPVDGDVLFEWNNLCDEKRTWERKGRLSVNNSGFNMDCLINLMILPVQAGLGNEVLRLVTSNTDKPNVSTVDLWVGPKDSESLKCRAASWFMTDVDTSSLESEDSEYVDDEVETDDEGVKHIDVGVGDINGGESDEAQNEDEAMGIGYQNLSENGFD
;
A
#
# COMPACT_ATOMS: atom_id res chain seq x y z
N MET A 1 -20.33 34.58 5.47
CA MET A 1 -19.54 33.74 4.54
C MET A 1 -18.06 34.07 4.70
N VAL A 2 -17.48 33.79 5.87
CA VAL A 2 -16.02 33.97 6.14
C VAL A 2 -15.42 32.69 6.76
N HIS A 3 -16.24 31.67 7.05
CA HIS A 3 -15.79 30.48 7.79
C HIS A 3 -15.20 29.37 6.91
N ASP A 4 -15.53 29.31 5.62
CA ASP A 4 -15.14 28.16 4.78
C ASP A 4 -13.67 28.20 4.34
N ASN A 5 -13.10 29.40 4.12
CA ASN A 5 -11.70 29.56 3.71
C ASN A 5 -10.71 29.30 4.85
N ASP A 6 -11.02 29.73 6.07
CA ASP A 6 -10.14 29.49 7.23
C ASP A 6 -10.03 27.99 7.53
N THR A 7 -11.14 27.25 7.41
CA THR A 7 -11.15 25.78 7.59
C THR A 7 -10.38 25.03 6.51
N LEU A 8 -10.41 25.52 5.27
CA LEU A 8 -9.66 24.90 4.17
C LEU A 8 -8.16 25.07 4.36
N HIS A 9 -7.71 26.28 4.72
CA HIS A 9 -6.30 26.53 5.03
C HIS A 9 -5.79 25.75 6.24
N ASP A 10 -6.63 25.51 7.23
CA ASP A 10 -6.26 24.68 8.38
C ASP A 10 -6.06 23.20 8.00
N LEU A 11 -6.86 22.69 7.05
CA LEU A 11 -6.72 21.33 6.51
C LEU A 11 -5.48 21.18 5.62
N GLU A 12 -5.20 22.14 4.75
CA GLU A 12 -3.98 22.16 3.93
C GLU A 12 -2.73 22.10 4.83
N ARG A 13 -2.67 22.97 5.85
CA ARG A 13 -1.59 22.96 6.85
C ARG A 13 -1.54 21.66 7.66
N TRP A 14 -2.66 21.00 7.87
CA TRP A 14 -2.68 19.70 8.53
C TRP A 14 -2.06 18.64 7.61
N ALA A 15 -2.42 18.61 6.33
CA ALA A 15 -1.87 17.67 5.35
C ALA A 15 -0.35 17.85 5.20
N GLU A 16 0.13 19.09 5.07
CA GLU A 16 1.57 19.40 5.06
C GLU A 16 2.29 18.86 6.31
N ARG A 17 1.68 19.03 7.49
CA ARG A 17 2.20 18.48 8.75
C ARG A 17 2.22 16.96 8.76
N GLN A 18 1.24 16.29 8.14
CA GLN A 18 1.25 14.83 8.04
C GLN A 18 2.36 14.32 7.12
N VAL A 19 2.62 14.98 5.98
CA VAL A 19 3.74 14.64 5.10
C VAL A 19 5.05 14.70 5.89
N LEU A 20 5.34 15.85 6.51
CA LEU A 20 6.55 16.03 7.33
C LEU A 20 6.63 15.04 8.49
N ARG A 21 5.50 14.71 9.13
CA ARG A 21 5.46 13.72 10.21
C ARG A 21 5.90 12.36 9.69
N VAL A 22 5.33 11.90 8.56
CA VAL A 22 5.60 10.58 7.98
C VAL A 22 7.03 10.50 7.46
N GLU A 23 7.55 11.54 6.80
CA GLU A 23 8.94 11.62 6.34
C GLU A 23 9.97 11.52 7.48
N ASN A 24 9.59 11.97 8.68
CA ASN A 24 10.42 11.87 9.88
C ASN A 24 10.30 10.53 10.63
N LEU A 25 9.41 9.63 10.20
CA LEU A 25 9.30 8.30 10.78
C LEU A 25 10.44 7.39 10.31
N SER A 26 10.86 6.49 11.20
CA SER A 26 11.70 5.36 10.78
C SER A 26 10.92 4.40 9.88
N LYS A 27 11.63 3.64 9.04
CA LYS A 27 11.05 2.61 8.17
C LYS A 27 10.14 1.64 8.93
N GLN A 28 10.51 1.27 10.16
CA GLN A 28 9.71 0.38 10.99
C GLN A 28 8.42 1.04 11.48
N GLN A 29 8.45 2.33 11.83
CA GLN A 29 7.26 3.06 12.23
C GLN A 29 6.28 3.23 11.07
N VAL A 30 6.77 3.54 9.87
CA VAL A 30 5.95 3.59 8.65
C VAL A 30 5.24 2.25 8.44
N LEU A 31 5.98 1.14 8.52
CA LEU A 31 5.41 -0.20 8.38
C LEU A 31 4.33 -0.50 9.43
N LEU A 32 4.55 -0.14 10.69
CA LEU A 32 3.59 -0.38 11.78
C LEU A 32 2.30 0.42 11.60
N GLU A 33 2.42 1.71 11.25
CA GLU A 33 1.24 2.55 10.99
C GLU A 33 0.46 2.06 9.77
N LEU A 34 1.17 1.75 8.69
CA LEU A 34 0.55 1.24 7.46
C LEU A 34 -0.14 -0.11 7.70
N HIS A 35 0.47 -1.02 8.47
CA HIS A 35 -0.14 -2.28 8.87
C HIS A 35 -1.45 -2.05 9.62
N GLY A 36 -1.46 -1.14 10.60
CA GLY A 36 -2.67 -0.82 11.36
C GLY A 36 -3.80 -0.26 10.47
N ILE A 37 -3.46 0.57 9.49
CA ILE A 37 -4.43 1.09 8.51
C ILE A 37 -4.95 -0.03 7.60
N MET A 38 -4.07 -0.89 7.12
CA MET A 38 -4.42 -2.00 6.24
C MET A 38 -5.26 -3.08 6.94
N GLU A 39 -5.14 -3.21 8.26
CA GLU A 39 -6.02 -4.03 9.11
C GLU A 39 -7.33 -3.33 9.50
N GLY A 40 -7.47 -2.04 9.20
CA GLY A 40 -8.68 -1.27 9.49
C GLY A 40 -8.79 -0.79 10.94
N HIS A 41 -7.68 -0.56 11.65
CA HIS A 41 -7.72 -0.07 13.04
C HIS A 41 -8.11 1.40 13.16
N SER A 42 -7.57 2.26 12.30
CA SER A 42 -7.67 3.73 12.45
C SER A 42 -8.07 4.46 11.17
N TYR A 43 -8.55 3.75 10.14
CA TYR A 43 -8.83 4.32 8.84
C TYR A 43 -10.15 3.81 8.27
N SER A 44 -11.02 4.72 7.87
CA SER A 44 -12.37 4.44 7.34
C SER A 44 -12.32 4.30 5.81
N TRP A 45 -11.81 3.17 5.31
CA TRP A 45 -11.69 2.89 3.87
C TRP A 45 -12.99 3.07 3.11
N HIS A 46 -14.11 2.54 3.63
CA HIS A 46 -15.40 2.56 2.94
C HIS A 46 -16.02 3.95 2.96
N CYS A 47 -16.07 4.60 4.12
CA CYS A 47 -16.61 5.96 4.19
C CYS A 47 -15.83 6.92 3.28
N ILE A 48 -14.49 6.85 3.26
CA ILE A 48 -13.67 7.67 2.36
C ILE A 48 -13.99 7.36 0.90
N ASN A 49 -14.09 6.07 0.53
CA ASN A 49 -14.46 5.68 -0.84
C ASN A 49 -15.83 6.22 -1.26
N GLU A 50 -16.83 6.14 -0.38
CA GLU A 50 -18.17 6.67 -0.64
C GLU A 50 -18.14 8.19 -0.86
N PHE A 51 -17.38 8.93 -0.05
CA PHE A 51 -17.22 10.37 -0.23
C PHE A 51 -16.50 10.73 -1.54
N LEU A 52 -15.43 10.01 -1.88
CA LEU A 52 -14.70 10.22 -3.14
C LEU A 52 -15.59 9.91 -4.34
N GLN A 53 -16.40 8.84 -4.28
CA GLN A 53 -17.38 8.53 -5.30
C GLN A 53 -18.44 9.63 -5.43
N ALA A 54 -18.92 10.21 -4.33
CA ALA A 54 -19.86 11.33 -4.39
C ALA A 54 -19.23 12.56 -5.08
N ARG A 55 -17.98 12.89 -4.75
CA ARG A 55 -17.24 13.99 -5.40
C ARG A 55 -17.02 13.75 -6.89
N PHE A 56 -16.73 12.51 -7.29
CA PHE A 56 -16.64 12.11 -8.69
C PHE A 56 -18.00 12.22 -9.41
N ASP A 57 -19.07 11.70 -8.80
CA ASP A 57 -20.44 11.75 -9.36
C ASP A 57 -20.93 13.21 -9.53
N GLU A 58 -20.46 14.13 -8.68
CA GLU A 58 -20.73 15.58 -8.77
C GLU A 58 -19.85 16.31 -9.80
N GLY A 59 -18.84 15.65 -10.38
CA GLY A 59 -17.87 16.25 -11.30
C GLY A 59 -16.82 17.13 -10.62
N SER A 60 -16.64 17.01 -9.30
CA SER A 60 -15.56 17.70 -8.56
C SER A 60 -14.21 16.99 -8.69
N LEU A 61 -14.22 15.71 -9.06
CA LEU A 61 -13.04 14.90 -9.34
C LEU A 61 -13.21 14.27 -10.73
N GLU A 62 -12.12 14.16 -11.47
CA GLU A 62 -12.09 13.55 -12.79
C GLU A 62 -11.14 12.36 -12.79
N CYS A 63 -11.46 11.31 -13.56
CA CYS A 63 -10.52 10.21 -13.74
C CYS A 63 -9.38 10.66 -14.65
N SER A 64 -8.18 10.76 -14.10
CA SER A 64 -6.96 10.97 -14.86
C SER A 64 -6.02 9.77 -14.70
N PRO A 65 -5.36 9.29 -15.76
CA PRO A 65 -4.33 8.27 -15.66
C PRO A 65 -2.96 8.85 -15.24
N VAL A 66 -2.91 10.11 -14.84
CA VAL A 66 -1.68 10.82 -14.47
C VAL A 66 -1.31 10.50 -13.03
N ASP A 67 -0.07 10.07 -12.83
CA ASP A 67 0.54 9.87 -11.51
C ASP A 67 0.39 11.12 -10.63
N GLY A 68 -0.02 10.93 -9.37
CA GLY A 68 -0.35 12.02 -8.45
C GLY A 68 -1.78 12.59 -8.60
N ASP A 69 -2.60 12.12 -9.54
CA ASP A 69 -4.03 12.41 -9.54
C ASP A 69 -4.74 11.72 -8.36
N VAL A 70 -5.70 12.42 -7.75
CA VAL A 70 -6.32 11.95 -6.51
C VAL A 70 -7.07 10.62 -6.70
N LEU A 71 -7.78 10.44 -7.81
CA LEU A 71 -8.52 9.20 -8.07
C LEU A 71 -7.59 8.08 -8.53
N PHE A 72 -6.53 8.43 -9.26
CA PHE A 72 -5.47 7.48 -9.62
C PHE A 72 -4.83 6.87 -8.38
N GLU A 73 -4.30 7.72 -7.50
CA GLU A 73 -3.63 7.28 -6.28
C GLU A 73 -4.58 6.53 -5.34
N TRP A 74 -5.83 7.00 -5.20
CA TRP A 74 -6.81 6.32 -4.37
C TRP A 74 -7.13 4.90 -4.86
N ASN A 75 -7.31 4.74 -6.18
CA ASN A 75 -7.63 3.44 -6.76
C ASN A 75 -6.42 2.47 -6.66
N ASN A 76 -5.19 2.97 -6.77
CA ASN A 76 -3.99 2.19 -6.48
C ASN A 76 -3.93 1.74 -5.02
N LEU A 77 -4.24 2.62 -4.07
CA LEU A 77 -4.34 2.26 -2.65
C LEU A 77 -5.43 1.20 -2.39
N CYS A 78 -6.56 1.28 -3.09
CA CYS A 78 -7.61 0.26 -3.01
C CYS A 78 -7.14 -1.11 -3.55
N ASP A 79 -6.34 -1.13 -4.61
CA ASP A 79 -5.70 -2.35 -5.12
C ASP A 79 -4.68 -2.92 -4.13
N GLU A 80 -3.90 -2.05 -3.47
CA GLU A 80 -3.00 -2.45 -2.39
C GLU A 80 -3.76 -3.01 -1.19
N LYS A 81 -4.88 -2.40 -0.79
CA LYS A 81 -5.75 -2.92 0.28
C LYS A 81 -6.28 -4.31 -0.04
N ARG A 82 -6.76 -4.54 -1.25
CA ARG A 82 -7.19 -5.89 -1.71
C ARG A 82 -6.02 -6.87 -1.73
N THR A 83 -4.85 -6.42 -2.15
CA THR A 83 -3.64 -7.25 -2.18
C THR A 83 -3.21 -7.64 -0.77
N TRP A 84 -3.25 -6.70 0.17
CA TRP A 84 -3.01 -6.93 1.58
C TRP A 84 -3.95 -7.98 2.15
N GLU A 85 -5.26 -7.87 1.94
CA GLU A 85 -6.22 -8.85 2.44
C GLU A 85 -6.00 -10.25 1.87
N ARG A 86 -5.54 -10.35 0.62
CA ARG A 86 -5.27 -11.63 -0.03
C ARG A 86 -3.93 -12.26 0.38
N LYS A 87 -2.89 -11.44 0.58
CA LYS A 87 -1.50 -11.89 0.72
C LYS A 87 -0.86 -11.60 2.08
N GLY A 88 -1.49 -10.78 2.92
CA GLY A 88 -0.93 -10.27 4.17
C GLY A 88 0.21 -9.27 3.99
N ARG A 89 0.36 -8.68 2.80
CA ARG A 89 1.41 -7.69 2.47
C ARG A 89 1.05 -6.87 1.23
N LEU A 90 1.69 -5.71 1.08
CA LEU A 90 1.64 -4.90 -0.14
C LEU A 90 2.25 -5.62 -1.34
N SER A 91 1.95 -5.13 -2.55
CA SER A 91 2.50 -5.65 -3.80
C SER A 91 4.01 -5.43 -3.91
N VAL A 92 4.49 -4.28 -3.46
CA VAL A 92 5.90 -3.89 -3.47
C VAL A 92 6.42 -3.81 -2.04
N ASN A 93 7.49 -4.55 -1.74
CA ASN A 93 8.16 -4.51 -0.44
C ASN A 93 9.35 -3.55 -0.46
N ASN A 94 9.07 -2.25 -0.57
CA ASN A 94 10.08 -1.18 -0.63
C ASN A 94 9.76 -0.07 0.37
N SER A 95 10.76 0.44 1.08
CA SER A 95 10.53 1.46 2.11
C SER A 95 10.03 2.80 1.57
N GLY A 96 10.43 3.20 0.36
CA GLY A 96 9.91 4.39 -0.31
C GLY A 96 8.44 4.21 -0.65
N PHE A 97 8.10 3.11 -1.33
CA PHE A 97 6.70 2.78 -1.65
C PHE A 97 5.78 2.75 -0.41
N ASN A 98 6.23 2.17 0.70
CA ASN A 98 5.45 2.14 1.94
C ASN A 98 5.22 3.56 2.52
N MET A 99 6.23 4.42 2.40
CA MET A 99 6.14 5.82 2.83
C MET A 99 5.16 6.59 1.95
N ASP A 100 5.26 6.44 0.64
CA ASP A 100 4.36 7.06 -0.33
C ASP A 100 2.91 6.61 -0.11
N CYS A 101 2.69 5.30 0.10
CA CYS A 101 1.37 4.77 0.46
C CYS A 101 0.82 5.42 1.73
N LEU A 102 1.63 5.51 2.78
CA LEU A 102 1.21 6.09 4.05
C LEU A 102 0.90 7.59 3.91
N ILE A 103 1.73 8.34 3.17
CA ILE A 103 1.47 9.75 2.87
C ILE A 103 0.14 9.90 2.13
N ASN A 104 -0.04 9.16 1.04
CA ASN A 104 -1.23 9.23 0.21
C ASN A 104 -2.51 8.89 1.00
N LEU A 105 -2.45 7.87 1.87
CA LEU A 105 -3.55 7.54 2.79
C LEU A 105 -3.94 8.72 3.68
N MET A 106 -2.97 9.52 4.14
CA MET A 106 -3.24 10.66 5.02
C MET A 106 -3.77 11.88 4.27
N ILE A 107 -3.28 12.15 3.06
CA ILE A 107 -3.52 13.45 2.40
C ILE A 107 -4.54 13.41 1.28
N LEU A 108 -4.74 12.29 0.58
CA LEU A 108 -5.67 12.22 -0.55
C LEU A 108 -7.11 12.64 -0.19
N PRO A 109 -7.67 12.24 0.97
CA PRO A 109 -9.01 12.71 1.35
C PRO A 109 -9.08 14.24 1.51
N VAL A 110 -8.00 14.87 1.97
CA VAL A 110 -7.90 16.34 2.06
C VAL A 110 -7.80 16.95 0.66
N GLN A 111 -6.95 16.39 -0.20
CA GLN A 111 -6.77 16.86 -1.59
C GLN A 111 -8.05 16.74 -2.42
N ALA A 112 -8.88 15.72 -2.16
CA ALA A 112 -10.21 15.57 -2.73
C ALA A 112 -11.26 16.54 -2.13
N GLY A 113 -10.89 17.33 -1.13
CA GLY A 113 -11.75 18.33 -0.52
C GLY A 113 -12.84 17.78 0.39
N LEU A 114 -12.64 16.63 1.06
CA LEU A 114 -13.67 16.02 1.92
C LEU A 114 -13.96 16.81 3.22
N GLY A 115 -13.34 17.98 3.41
CA GLY A 115 -13.62 18.89 4.53
C GLY A 115 -13.14 18.36 5.89
N ASN A 116 -13.62 18.97 6.97
CA ASN A 116 -13.13 18.69 8.34
C ASN A 116 -13.40 17.25 8.81
N GLU A 117 -14.39 16.59 8.21
CA GLU A 117 -14.76 15.21 8.51
C GLU A 117 -13.61 14.23 8.19
N VAL A 118 -12.72 14.59 7.25
CA VAL A 118 -11.51 13.82 6.90
C VAL A 118 -10.69 13.45 8.11
N LEU A 119 -10.48 14.39 9.04
CA LEU A 119 -9.62 14.15 10.19
C LEU A 119 -10.13 12.98 11.02
N ARG A 120 -11.45 12.83 11.15
CA ARG A 120 -12.06 11.69 11.83
C ARG A 120 -11.88 10.41 11.03
N LEU A 121 -12.09 10.45 9.72
CA LEU A 121 -12.02 9.27 8.85
C LEU A 121 -10.60 8.67 8.73
N VAL A 122 -9.57 9.53 8.77
CA VAL A 122 -8.16 9.09 8.63
C VAL A 122 -7.49 8.76 9.97
N THR A 123 -8.13 9.06 11.10
CA THR A 123 -7.61 8.76 12.45
C THR A 123 -8.46 7.78 13.24
N SER A 124 -9.66 7.44 12.75
CA SER A 124 -10.56 6.47 13.37
C SER A 124 -11.29 5.69 12.28
N ASN A 125 -11.46 4.38 12.50
CA ASN A 125 -12.31 3.57 11.64
C ASN A 125 -13.78 3.70 12.09
N THR A 126 -14.61 4.23 11.20
CA THR A 126 -16.06 4.40 11.35
C THR A 126 -16.86 3.50 10.42
N ASP A 127 -16.16 2.68 9.62
CA ASP A 127 -16.78 1.69 8.73
C ASP A 127 -17.51 0.62 9.56
N LYS A 128 -18.54 0.03 8.96
CA LYS A 128 -19.20 -1.14 9.57
C LYS A 128 -18.20 -2.30 9.63
N PRO A 129 -18.28 -3.15 10.68
CA PRO A 129 -17.43 -4.33 10.75
C PRO A 129 -17.74 -5.29 9.59
N ASN A 130 -16.71 -5.97 9.10
CA ASN A 130 -16.81 -7.00 8.05
C ASN A 130 -17.35 -6.52 6.70
N VAL A 131 -17.22 -5.23 6.37
CA VAL A 131 -17.54 -4.76 5.01
C VAL A 131 -16.43 -5.17 4.06
N SER A 132 -16.83 -5.88 3.00
CA SER A 132 -15.94 -6.38 1.96
C SER A 132 -15.25 -5.23 1.23
N THR A 133 -13.91 -5.27 1.11
CA THR A 133 -13.15 -4.28 0.32
C THR A 133 -13.07 -4.59 -1.18
N VAL A 134 -13.72 -5.68 -1.61
CA VAL A 134 -13.75 -6.11 -3.01
C VAL A 134 -14.35 -5.03 -3.90
N ASP A 135 -15.22 -4.18 -3.37
CA ASP A 135 -15.91 -3.14 -4.14
C ASP A 135 -15.28 -1.74 -3.98
N LEU A 136 -14.16 -1.60 -3.23
CA LEU A 136 -13.45 -0.32 -3.07
C LEU A 136 -12.88 0.16 -4.41
N TRP A 137 -13.57 1.09 -5.02
CA TRP A 137 -13.16 1.70 -6.29
C TRP A 137 -13.93 3.00 -6.44
N VAL A 138 -13.31 3.98 -7.06
CA VAL A 138 -13.97 5.22 -7.45
C VAL A 138 -13.89 5.38 -8.96
N GLY A 139 -15.04 5.54 -9.60
CA GLY A 139 -15.14 5.78 -11.03
C GLY A 139 -16.54 5.54 -11.57
N PRO A 140 -16.70 5.46 -12.91
CA PRO A 140 -18.00 5.19 -13.54
C PRO A 140 -18.60 3.86 -13.05
N LYS A 141 -19.92 3.82 -12.85
CA LYS A 141 -20.63 2.62 -12.36
C LYS A 141 -20.96 1.62 -13.48
N ASP A 142 -20.72 1.98 -14.72
CA ASP A 142 -21.16 1.26 -15.91
C ASP A 142 -20.21 0.08 -16.22
N SER A 143 -20.68 -0.96 -16.91
CA SER A 143 -19.92 -2.22 -17.15
C SER A 143 -18.56 -2.06 -17.88
N GLU A 144 -18.29 -0.91 -18.50
CA GLU A 144 -16.95 -0.58 -19.02
C GLU A 144 -15.93 -0.25 -17.92
N SER A 145 -16.39 0.10 -16.71
CA SER A 145 -15.54 0.42 -15.57
C SER A 145 -14.80 -0.79 -15.02
N LEU A 146 -15.33 -2.01 -15.17
CA LEU A 146 -14.59 -3.24 -14.90
C LEU A 146 -13.42 -3.44 -15.87
N LYS A 147 -13.53 -2.95 -17.12
CA LYS A 147 -12.38 -2.93 -18.05
C LYS A 147 -11.38 -1.84 -17.66
N CYS A 148 -11.83 -0.67 -17.20
CA CYS A 148 -10.93 0.35 -16.63
C CYS A 148 -10.21 -0.14 -15.36
N ARG A 149 -10.91 -0.90 -14.52
CA ARG A 149 -10.37 -1.56 -13.32
C ARG A 149 -9.45 -2.73 -13.66
N ALA A 150 -9.75 -3.50 -14.70
CA ALA A 150 -8.93 -4.64 -15.15
C ALA A 150 -7.72 -4.20 -15.99
N ALA A 151 -7.78 -3.04 -16.63
CA ALA A 151 -6.62 -2.35 -17.18
C ALA A 151 -5.73 -1.74 -16.10
N SER A 152 -5.93 -2.14 -14.82
CA SER A 152 -5.13 -1.86 -13.63
C SER A 152 -3.75 -1.40 -14.03
N TRP A 153 -3.56 -0.11 -13.81
CA TRP A 153 -2.63 0.81 -14.43
C TRP A 153 -1.16 0.55 -14.08
N PHE A 154 -0.82 -0.70 -13.76
CA PHE A 154 0.52 -1.29 -13.83
C PHE A 154 0.98 -1.40 -15.29
N MET A 155 1.02 -0.29 -16.02
CA MET A 155 2.11 -0.12 -17.00
C MET A 155 3.32 0.25 -16.15
N THR A 156 3.94 -0.74 -15.50
CA THR A 156 5.33 -0.56 -15.10
C THR A 156 6.08 -0.29 -16.39
N ASP A 157 6.69 0.88 -16.51
CA ASP A 157 7.72 1.18 -17.50
C ASP A 157 8.88 0.19 -17.32
N VAL A 158 8.68 -1.03 -17.79
CA VAL A 158 9.76 -1.95 -18.13
C VAL A 158 10.04 -1.68 -19.59
N ASP A 159 11.01 -0.81 -19.81
CA ASP A 159 11.77 -0.77 -21.04
C ASP A 159 12.24 -2.20 -21.38
N THR A 160 11.61 -2.82 -22.37
CA THR A 160 12.26 -3.86 -23.17
C THR A 160 12.26 -3.42 -24.63
N SER A 161 13.34 -2.70 -24.93
CA SER A 161 14.07 -2.66 -26.20
C SER A 161 13.28 -2.34 -27.47
N SER A 162 13.49 -1.10 -27.93
CA SER A 162 13.78 -0.82 -29.33
C SER A 162 14.68 -1.91 -29.93
N LEU A 163 14.15 -2.67 -30.90
CA LEU A 163 14.92 -3.27 -31.97
C LEU A 163 14.07 -3.15 -33.23
N GLU A 164 14.39 -2.13 -34.02
CA GLU A 164 14.09 -2.10 -35.43
C GLU A 164 14.76 -3.29 -36.15
N SER A 165 14.25 -3.55 -37.35
CA SER A 165 14.78 -4.42 -38.42
C SER A 165 14.38 -5.91 -38.38
N GLU A 166 13.23 -6.17 -39.01
CA GLU A 166 13.10 -7.32 -39.91
C GLU A 166 13.14 -6.79 -41.34
N ASP A 167 14.30 -6.91 -42.00
CA ASP A 167 14.31 -7.09 -43.45
C ASP A 167 15.36 -8.13 -43.81
N SER A 168 14.87 -9.18 -44.46
CA SER A 168 15.54 -10.44 -44.70
C SER A 168 16.05 -10.48 -46.14
N GLU A 169 17.35 -10.66 -46.35
CA GLU A 169 17.85 -11.17 -47.62
C GLU A 169 19.05 -12.12 -47.43
N TYR A 170 18.86 -13.33 -47.95
CA TYR A 170 19.78 -14.46 -48.05
C TYR A 170 21.12 -14.10 -48.70
N VAL A 171 22.24 -14.58 -48.15
CA VAL A 171 23.32 -15.21 -48.96
C VAL A 171 23.97 -16.35 -48.18
N ASP A 172 24.00 -17.50 -48.86
CA ASP A 172 24.65 -18.77 -48.59
C ASP A 172 26.17 -18.66 -48.76
N ASP A 173 26.96 -19.23 -47.84
CA ASP A 173 28.32 -19.71 -48.16
C ASP A 173 28.84 -20.65 -47.04
N GLU A 174 28.70 -21.93 -47.34
CA GLU A 174 29.55 -23.07 -46.97
C GLU A 174 30.94 -22.72 -46.41
N VAL A 175 31.25 -23.13 -45.17
CA VAL A 175 32.60 -23.61 -44.82
C VAL A 175 32.53 -24.71 -43.76
N GLU A 176 33.03 -25.88 -44.12
CA GLU A 176 33.28 -26.98 -43.19
C GLU A 176 34.45 -26.66 -42.26
N THR A 177 34.28 -26.92 -40.97
CA THR A 177 35.39 -27.22 -40.06
C THR A 177 34.99 -28.33 -39.10
N ASP A 178 35.58 -29.51 -39.32
CA ASP A 178 35.92 -30.50 -38.29
C ASP A 178 36.48 -29.80 -37.03
N ASP A 179 35.97 -30.14 -35.85
CA ASP A 179 36.87 -30.36 -34.71
C ASP A 179 36.29 -31.36 -33.71
N GLU A 180 37.14 -32.32 -33.38
CA GLU A 180 36.91 -33.41 -32.45
C GLU A 180 36.87 -32.90 -31.00
N GLY A 181 36.12 -33.61 -30.16
CA GLY A 181 36.77 -34.15 -28.97
C GLY A 181 36.56 -33.48 -27.61
N VAL A 182 35.68 -34.14 -26.83
CA VAL A 182 35.87 -34.58 -25.43
C VAL A 182 36.18 -33.52 -24.34
N LYS A 183 35.27 -33.38 -23.36
CA LYS A 183 35.41 -34.01 -22.01
C LYS A 183 34.30 -33.56 -21.04
N HIS A 184 33.57 -34.57 -20.58
CA HIS A 184 32.82 -34.57 -19.34
C HIS A 184 33.73 -34.15 -18.17
N ILE A 185 33.25 -33.22 -17.34
CA ILE A 185 33.76 -33.03 -15.98
C ILE A 185 32.60 -33.27 -15.03
N ASP A 186 32.67 -34.45 -14.40
CA ASP A 186 32.02 -34.80 -13.14
C ASP A 186 32.34 -33.74 -12.08
N VAL A 187 31.32 -33.13 -11.49
CA VAL A 187 31.47 -32.44 -10.21
C VAL A 187 30.80 -33.31 -9.16
N GLY A 188 31.62 -34.12 -8.51
CA GLY A 188 31.27 -34.94 -7.38
C GLY A 188 31.00 -34.10 -6.12
N VAL A 189 29.92 -34.50 -5.45
CA VAL A 189 29.68 -34.61 -3.99
C VAL A 189 30.68 -33.88 -3.08
N GLY A 190 30.15 -32.89 -2.37
CA GLY A 190 30.72 -32.36 -1.13
C GLY A 190 29.62 -32.14 -0.10
N ASP A 191 29.16 -33.23 0.52
CA ASP A 191 28.43 -33.18 1.79
C ASP A 191 29.34 -32.54 2.84
N ILE A 192 28.92 -31.40 3.39
CA ILE A 192 29.48 -30.88 4.63
C ILE A 192 28.35 -30.77 5.65
N ASN A 193 28.28 -31.86 6.38
CA ASN A 193 27.67 -32.07 7.67
C ASN A 193 28.18 -31.04 8.72
N GLY A 194 27.32 -30.67 9.66
CA GLY A 194 27.75 -30.26 11.00
C GLY A 194 27.28 -28.90 11.47
N GLY A 195 26.31 -28.89 12.39
CA GLY A 195 26.09 -27.74 13.27
C GLY A 195 24.71 -27.66 13.90
N GLU A 196 24.28 -28.71 14.59
CA GLU A 196 23.27 -28.58 15.65
C GLU A 196 23.86 -27.71 16.78
N SER A 197 23.10 -26.74 17.28
CA SER A 197 23.42 -26.10 18.56
C SER A 197 22.13 -25.59 19.22
N ASP A 198 21.57 -26.48 20.04
CA ASP A 198 20.96 -26.31 21.35
C ASP A 198 20.29 -24.99 21.75
N GLU A 199 18.97 -25.14 21.93
CA GLU A 199 18.15 -24.69 23.06
C GLU A 199 18.83 -23.91 24.19
N ALA A 200 18.27 -22.73 24.50
CA ALA A 200 18.27 -22.19 25.85
C ALA A 200 16.85 -21.70 26.19
N GLN A 201 16.12 -22.56 26.89
CA GLN A 201 14.97 -22.21 27.70
C GLN A 201 15.43 -21.23 28.80
N ASN A 202 14.62 -20.22 29.10
CA ASN A 202 14.54 -19.65 30.43
C ASN A 202 13.06 -19.43 30.75
N GLU A 203 12.55 -20.36 31.55
CA GLU A 203 11.35 -20.21 32.37
C GLU A 203 11.66 -19.35 33.61
N ASP A 204 10.58 -18.91 34.25
CA ASP A 204 10.49 -18.27 35.56
C ASP A 204 10.90 -16.78 35.64
N GLU A 205 10.09 -15.88 36.21
CA GLU A 205 9.55 -16.04 37.56
C GLU A 205 8.25 -15.22 37.74
N ALA A 206 7.20 -15.90 38.20
CA ALA A 206 6.03 -15.29 38.81
C ALA A 206 6.38 -14.85 40.24
N MET A 207 6.24 -13.56 40.54
CA MET A 207 6.07 -13.08 41.92
C MET A 207 4.76 -12.30 42.03
N GLY A 208 3.75 -12.99 42.57
CA GLY A 208 2.58 -12.34 43.15
C GLY A 208 2.80 -12.08 44.63
N ILE A 209 2.49 -10.86 45.08
CA ILE A 209 1.95 -10.48 46.40
C ILE A 209 1.23 -9.13 46.10
N GLY A 210 -0.09 -8.99 46.11
CA GLY A 210 -0.97 -9.14 47.28
C GLY A 210 -0.89 -7.88 48.14
N TYR A 211 -1.94 -7.04 48.15
CA TYR A 211 -2.65 -6.51 49.32
C TYR A 211 -3.57 -5.33 48.94
N GLN A 212 -4.75 -5.39 49.57
CA GLN A 212 -5.91 -4.52 49.49
C GLN A 212 -5.63 -3.09 50.00
N ASN A 213 -6.49 -2.15 49.59
CA ASN A 213 -7.20 -1.15 50.43
C ASN A 213 -8.05 -0.29 49.48
N LEU A 214 -9.38 -0.50 49.40
CA LEU A 214 -10.40 0.17 50.21
C LEU A 214 -10.17 1.68 50.40
N SER A 215 -10.89 2.47 49.62
CA SER A 215 -11.47 3.73 50.09
C SER A 215 -12.85 3.87 49.47
N GLU A 216 -13.85 3.54 50.28
CA GLU A 216 -15.13 4.25 50.29
C GLU A 216 -14.87 5.76 50.19
N ASN A 217 -15.69 6.44 49.40
CA ASN A 217 -16.09 7.82 49.62
C ASN A 217 -17.44 7.99 48.93
N GLY A 218 -18.50 7.58 49.64
CA GLY A 218 -19.79 8.27 49.52
C GLY A 218 -19.83 9.35 50.60
N PHE A 219 -20.45 10.49 50.30
CA PHE A 219 -21.48 11.11 51.13
C PHE A 219 -22.09 12.29 50.36
N ASP A 220 -23.42 12.22 50.26
CA ASP A 220 -24.47 13.24 50.01
C ASP A 220 -24.14 14.56 49.28
#